data_AF-D1W828-F1
#
_entry.id   AF-D1W828-F1
#
_cell.length_a   1.000
_cell.length_b   1.000
_cell.length_c   1.000
_cell.angle_alpha   90.00
_cell.angle_beta   90.00
_cell.angle_gamma   90.00
#
_symmetry.space_group_name_H-M   'P 1'
#
loop_
_entity.id
_entity.type
_entity.pdbx_description
1 polymer ?
#
loop_
_entity_poly.entity_id
_entity_poly.type
_entity_poly.pdbx_seq_one_letter_code
_entity_poly.pdbx_strand_id
1 'polypeptide(L)'
;MDKQIVISVANVAKSTSEKYDNVGAYKQLQVMMKRGDKLSVKCFTDKEGHTSLWIESKKVAGFKYIVRAETLGGLIHYLQTGEATDFDLHPDNFTPEKEEDFDFQLWILKFFIEQGHVIQYVPLFREYNDKISGNIPMLKGNIFFRITRSEDNLEYLRENKQIA
;
A
#
# COMPACT_ATOMS: atom_id res chain seq x y z
N MET A 1 50.74 1.16 44.16
CA MET A 1 50.84 0.74 42.74
C MET A 1 49.50 0.16 42.36
N ASP A 2 48.73 0.98 41.66
CA ASP A 2 47.29 0.87 41.46
C ASP A 2 46.91 -0.30 40.54
N LYS A 3 45.90 -1.08 40.97
CA LYS A 3 45.21 -2.03 40.09
C LYS A 3 44.14 -1.25 39.32
N GLN A 4 44.39 -1.04 38.05
CA GLN A 4 43.46 -0.44 37.11
C GLN A 4 42.24 -1.35 36.93
N ILE A 5 41.08 -0.93 37.44
CA ILE A 5 39.80 -1.57 37.15
C ILE A 5 39.39 -1.12 35.75
N VAL A 6 39.48 -2.02 34.78
CA VAL A 6 38.96 -1.80 33.43
C VAL A 6 37.45 -2.07 33.48
N ILE A 7 36.64 -1.01 33.48
CA ILE A 7 35.20 -1.11 33.30
C ILE A 7 34.95 -1.25 31.80
N SER A 8 34.69 -2.47 31.35
CA SER A 8 34.18 -2.71 30.00
C SER A 8 32.74 -2.19 29.94
N VAL A 9 32.56 -0.99 29.38
CA VAL A 9 31.24 -0.50 29.00
C VAL A 9 30.77 -1.37 27.84
N ALA A 10 29.93 -2.36 28.13
CA ALA A 10 29.19 -3.05 27.08
C ALA A 10 28.36 -1.99 26.37
N ASN A 11 28.72 -1.69 25.12
CA ASN A 11 27.85 -0.98 24.20
C ASN A 11 26.60 -1.85 24.01
N VAL A 12 25.57 -1.61 24.82
CA VAL A 12 24.21 -2.05 24.51
C VAL A 12 23.81 -1.19 23.32
N ALA A 13 24.05 -1.71 22.11
CA ALA A 13 23.39 -1.22 20.91
C ALA A 13 21.89 -1.32 21.17
N LYS A 14 21.29 -0.19 21.53
CA LYS A 14 19.86 -0.05 21.71
C LYS A 14 19.23 -0.09 20.31
N SER A 15 19.10 -1.28 19.73
CA SER A 15 18.28 -1.49 18.54
C SER A 15 16.82 -1.53 18.96
N THR A 16 16.30 -0.42 19.47
CA THR A 16 14.86 -0.18 19.48
C THR A 16 14.50 0.22 18.06
N SER A 17 14.02 -0.72 17.25
CA SER A 17 13.32 -0.35 16.01
C SER A 17 12.11 0.49 16.45
N GLU A 18 12.14 1.78 16.16
CA GLU A 18 10.96 2.62 16.40
C GLU A 18 9.82 2.07 15.55
N LYS A 19 8.72 1.67 16.22
CA LYS A 19 7.52 1.19 15.54
C LYS A 19 7.03 2.31 14.61
N TYR A 20 6.71 1.96 13.37
CA TYR A 20 6.21 2.91 12.38
C TYR A 20 4.96 3.66 12.89
N ASP A 21 4.94 5.00 12.75
CA ASP A 21 3.81 5.85 13.18
C ASP A 21 2.65 5.80 12.19
N ASN A 22 1.93 4.67 12.20
CA ASN A 22 0.76 4.48 11.35
C ASN A 22 -0.44 5.35 11.80
N VAL A 23 -0.49 5.73 13.08
CA VAL A 23 -1.52 6.65 13.63
C VAL A 23 -1.36 8.03 13.01
N GLY A 24 -0.13 8.55 12.95
CA GLY A 24 0.20 9.81 12.28
C GLY A 24 -0.12 9.77 10.79
N ALA A 25 0.23 8.67 10.11
CA ALA A 25 -0.13 8.45 8.70
C ALA A 25 -1.64 8.51 8.47
N TYR A 26 -2.44 7.81 9.29
CA TYR A 26 -3.90 7.83 9.18
C TYR A 26 -4.50 9.23 9.44
N LYS A 27 -4.02 9.94 10.47
CA LYS A 27 -4.45 11.34 10.73
C LYS A 27 -4.15 12.25 9.54
N GLN A 28 -2.98 12.11 8.92
CA GLN A 28 -2.62 12.87 7.73
C GLN A 28 -3.53 12.53 6.54
N LEU A 29 -3.86 11.25 6.36
CA LEU A 29 -4.82 10.79 5.35
C LEU A 29 -6.21 11.39 5.58
N GLN A 30 -6.72 11.37 6.82
CA GLN A 30 -8.00 11.99 7.15
C GLN A 30 -8.02 13.49 6.83
N VAL A 31 -6.95 14.23 7.11
CA VAL A 31 -6.84 15.65 6.76
C VAL A 31 -6.92 15.85 5.25
N MET A 32 -6.25 15.02 4.46
CA MET A 32 -6.31 15.07 3.00
C MET A 32 -7.71 14.77 2.46
N MET A 33 -8.37 13.76 3.03
CA MET A 33 -9.75 13.38 2.66
C MET A 33 -10.76 14.46 3.00
N LYS A 34 -10.71 15.02 4.22
CA LYS A 34 -11.58 16.13 4.65
C LYS A 34 -11.38 17.38 3.80
N ARG A 35 -10.15 17.60 3.30
CA ARG A 35 -9.84 18.67 2.35
C ARG A 35 -10.32 18.37 0.92
N GLY A 36 -10.73 17.14 0.64
CA GLY A 36 -11.23 16.70 -0.66
C GLY A 36 -10.13 16.52 -1.71
N ASP A 37 -8.89 16.26 -1.28
CA ASP A 37 -7.75 16.09 -2.18
C ASP A 37 -7.90 14.85 -3.08
N LYS A 38 -7.36 14.95 -4.31
CA LYS A 38 -7.19 13.77 -5.16
C LYS A 38 -5.93 13.02 -4.74
N LEU A 39 -6.06 11.72 -4.49
CA LEU A 39 -5.01 10.85 -3.98
C LEU A 39 -4.42 9.97 -5.11
N SER A 40 -3.11 9.88 -5.17
CA SER A 40 -2.41 8.83 -5.92
C SER A 40 -2.00 7.76 -4.90
N VAL A 41 -2.47 6.53 -5.13
CA VAL A 41 -2.30 5.42 -4.19
C VAL A 41 -1.56 4.29 -4.90
N LYS A 42 -0.42 3.86 -4.35
CA LYS A 42 0.32 2.68 -4.84
C LYS A 42 0.29 1.59 -3.78
N CYS A 43 -0.15 0.40 -4.15
CA CYS A 43 -0.16 -0.76 -3.25
C CYS A 43 1.21 -1.44 -3.25
N PHE A 44 1.67 -1.91 -2.10
CA PHE A 44 2.90 -2.70 -1.96
C PHE A 44 2.91 -3.49 -0.65
N THR A 45 3.76 -4.52 -0.59
CA THR A 45 4.13 -5.17 0.69
C THR A 45 5.45 -4.56 1.15
N ASP A 46 5.50 -4.07 2.38
CA ASP A 46 6.72 -3.46 2.92
C ASP A 46 7.77 -4.48 3.35
N LYS A 47 8.96 -4.02 3.72
CA LYS A 47 10.08 -4.88 4.11
C LYS A 47 9.82 -5.71 5.37
N GLU A 48 8.83 -5.32 6.16
CA GLU A 48 8.41 -6.01 7.38
C GLU A 48 7.22 -6.95 7.11
N GLY A 49 6.79 -7.09 5.85
CA GLY A 49 5.70 -7.98 5.45
C GLY A 49 4.30 -7.36 5.60
N HIS A 50 4.20 -6.04 5.83
CA HIS A 50 2.90 -5.38 5.97
C HIS A 50 2.31 -4.98 4.61
N THR A 51 1.02 -5.25 4.42
CA THR A 51 0.23 -4.67 3.35
C THR A 51 0.15 -3.15 3.53
N SER A 52 0.64 -2.42 2.54
CA SER A 52 0.91 -0.99 2.66
C SER A 52 0.47 -0.24 1.42
N LEU A 53 0.13 1.03 1.64
CA LEU A 53 -0.23 2.00 0.62
C LEU A 53 0.75 3.15 0.66
N TRP A 54 1.27 3.55 -0.49
CA TRP A 54 1.97 4.81 -0.66
C TRP A 54 0.97 5.83 -1.14
N ILE A 55 0.66 6.83 -0.32
CA ILE A 55 -0.40 7.81 -0.57
C ILE A 55 0.22 9.18 -0.72
N GLU A 56 -0.08 9.84 -1.84
CA GLU A 56 0.37 11.19 -2.15
C GLU A 56 -0.79 12.04 -2.69
N SER A 57 -0.64 13.36 -2.63
CA SER A 57 -1.50 14.30 -3.34
C SER A 57 -0.67 15.45 -3.93
N LYS A 58 -1.30 16.33 -4.70
CA LYS A 58 -0.61 17.54 -5.19
C LYS A 58 -0.05 18.44 -4.07
N LYS A 59 -0.60 18.36 -2.86
CA LYS A 59 -0.26 19.24 -1.73
C LYS A 59 0.56 18.55 -0.64
N VAL A 60 0.61 17.22 -0.65
CA VAL A 60 1.21 16.42 0.42
C VAL A 60 2.12 15.38 -0.23
N ALA A 61 3.39 15.40 0.16
CA ALA A 61 4.37 14.40 -0.28
C ALA A 61 3.93 12.99 0.14
N GLY A 62 4.40 12.01 -0.62
CA GLY A 62 4.03 10.62 -0.39
C GLY A 62 4.43 10.11 0.99
N PHE A 63 3.53 9.36 1.62
CA PHE A 63 3.79 8.66 2.88
C PHE A 63 3.19 7.25 2.83
N LYS A 64 3.74 6.36 3.66
CA LYS A 64 3.22 5.00 3.85
C LYS A 64 1.99 5.03 4.75
N TYR A 65 1.01 4.20 4.48
CA TYR A 65 -0.02 3.83 5.44
C TYR A 65 -0.15 2.31 5.40
N ILE A 66 0.06 1.66 6.55
CA ILE A 66 -0.16 0.23 6.72
C ILE A 66 -1.66 0.03 6.82
N VAL A 67 -2.20 -0.75 5.89
CA VAL A 67 -3.64 -0.94 5.72
C VAL A 67 -4.03 -2.34 6.17
N ARG A 68 -5.29 -2.52 6.58
CA ARG A 68 -5.89 -3.84 6.82
C ARG A 68 -7.01 -4.06 5.83
N ALA A 69 -7.38 -5.32 5.59
CA ALA A 69 -8.50 -5.65 4.70
C ALA A 69 -9.78 -4.87 5.06
N GLU A 70 -10.07 -4.72 6.36
CA GLU A 70 -11.22 -3.97 6.87
C GLU A 70 -11.14 -2.44 6.63
N THR A 71 -9.94 -1.84 6.66
CA THR A 71 -9.78 -0.38 6.55
C THR A 71 -9.64 0.09 5.10
N LEU A 72 -9.19 -0.80 4.21
CA LEU A 72 -9.07 -0.50 2.78
C LEU A 72 -10.39 -0.04 2.17
N GLY A 73 -11.52 -0.64 2.58
CA GLY A 73 -12.85 -0.28 2.08
C GLY A 73 -13.20 1.19 2.31
N GLY A 74 -12.79 1.77 3.44
CA GLY A 74 -13.02 3.19 3.73
C GLY A 74 -12.23 4.13 2.83
N LEU A 75 -10.99 3.79 2.50
CA LEU A 75 -10.22 4.55 1.50
C LEU A 75 -10.83 4.41 0.10
N ILE A 76 -11.24 3.20 -0.30
CA ILE A 76 -11.88 2.96 -1.59
C ILE A 76 -13.18 3.76 -1.70
N HIS A 77 -13.99 3.79 -0.64
CA HIS A 77 -15.20 4.61 -0.57
C HIS A 77 -14.88 6.07 -0.86
N TYR A 78 -13.90 6.65 -0.18
CA TYR A 78 -13.48 8.03 -0.44
C TYR A 78 -12.99 8.24 -1.89
N LEU A 79 -12.20 7.31 -2.43
CA LEU A 79 -11.72 7.40 -3.80
C LEU A 79 -12.89 7.43 -4.80
N GLN A 80 -13.93 6.64 -4.55
CA GLN A 80 -15.11 6.50 -5.41
C GLN A 80 -16.12 7.64 -5.26
N THR A 81 -16.43 8.05 -4.03
CA THR A 81 -17.54 8.97 -3.71
C THR A 81 -17.06 10.38 -3.36
N GLY A 82 -15.83 10.51 -2.88
CA GLY A 82 -15.28 11.72 -2.31
C GLY A 82 -15.78 12.08 -0.91
N GLU A 83 -16.54 11.20 -0.29
CA GLU A 83 -17.00 11.35 1.09
C GLU A 83 -15.92 10.91 2.07
N ALA A 84 -15.52 11.82 2.96
CA ALA A 84 -14.53 11.54 3.99
C ALA A 84 -15.21 10.93 5.23
N THR A 85 -14.89 9.68 5.53
CA THR A 85 -15.35 8.97 6.73
C THR A 85 -14.18 8.64 7.65
N ASP A 86 -14.47 8.42 8.92
CA ASP A 86 -13.51 7.81 9.85
C ASP A 86 -13.68 6.28 9.76
N PHE A 87 -12.69 5.59 9.21
CA PHE A 87 -12.77 4.15 8.88
C PHE A 87 -11.72 3.28 9.58
N ASP A 88 -10.73 3.86 10.24
CA ASP A 88 -9.71 3.12 10.99
C ASP A 88 -9.66 3.61 12.44
N LEU A 89 -10.34 2.88 13.32
CA LEU A 89 -10.40 3.19 14.75
C LEU A 89 -9.14 2.75 15.51
N HIS A 90 -8.34 1.86 14.91
CA HIS A 90 -7.16 1.25 15.52
C HIS A 90 -5.97 1.18 14.53
N PRO A 91 -5.49 2.34 14.02
CA PRO A 91 -4.40 2.36 13.05
C PRO A 91 -3.07 1.88 13.62
N ASP A 92 -2.94 1.76 14.94
CA ASP A 92 -1.78 1.20 15.65
C ASP A 92 -1.81 -0.34 15.76
N ASN A 93 -2.96 -0.95 15.49
CA ASN A 93 -3.14 -2.40 15.50
C ASN A 93 -2.93 -2.96 14.08
N PHE A 94 -1.69 -3.34 13.78
CA PHE A 94 -1.32 -4.00 12.54
C PHE A 94 -0.33 -5.12 12.82
N THR A 95 -0.42 -6.18 12.03
CA THR A 95 0.51 -7.30 12.04
C THR A 95 0.92 -7.60 10.61
N PRO A 96 2.14 -8.10 10.36
CA PRO A 96 2.54 -8.57 9.05
C PRO A 96 1.60 -9.64 8.52
N GLU A 97 1.47 -9.72 7.19
CA GLU A 97 0.81 -10.86 6.59
C GLU A 97 1.65 -12.12 6.78
N LYS A 98 0.98 -13.21 7.13
CA LYS A 98 1.62 -14.48 7.47
C LYS A 98 1.68 -15.46 6.31
N GLU A 99 0.91 -15.20 5.26
CA GLU A 99 0.89 -16.03 4.06
C GLU A 99 2.09 -15.69 3.18
N GLU A 100 3.02 -16.64 3.06
CA GLU A 100 4.31 -16.48 2.37
C GLU A 100 4.17 -16.05 0.90
N ASP A 101 3.05 -16.42 0.27
CA ASP A 101 2.75 -16.15 -1.15
C ASP A 101 1.67 -15.09 -1.38
N PHE A 102 1.26 -14.34 -0.34
CA PHE A 102 0.23 -13.32 -0.51
C PHE A 102 0.76 -12.08 -1.28
N ASP A 103 0.39 -11.99 -2.56
CA ASP A 103 0.62 -10.79 -3.38
C ASP A 103 -0.53 -9.80 -3.22
N PHE A 104 -0.33 -8.79 -2.37
CA PHE A 104 -1.30 -7.74 -2.11
C PHE A 104 -1.69 -6.95 -3.38
N GLN A 105 -0.75 -6.71 -4.29
CA GLN A 105 -1.04 -5.95 -5.51
C GLN A 105 -1.92 -6.78 -6.46
N LEU A 106 -1.66 -8.08 -6.56
CA LEU A 106 -2.50 -9.00 -7.32
C LEU A 106 -3.88 -9.12 -6.69
N TRP A 107 -3.98 -9.23 -5.36
CA TRP A 107 -5.25 -9.30 -4.66
C TRP A 107 -6.13 -8.06 -4.93
N ILE A 108 -5.56 -6.85 -4.83
CA ILE A 108 -6.25 -5.59 -5.17
C ILE A 108 -6.72 -5.60 -6.62
N LEU A 109 -5.86 -6.02 -7.55
CA LEU A 109 -6.19 -6.08 -8.97
C LEU A 109 -7.40 -7.00 -9.21
N LYS A 110 -7.36 -8.21 -8.68
CA LYS A 110 -8.45 -9.19 -8.80
C LYS A 110 -9.75 -8.66 -8.20
N PHE A 111 -9.69 -8.08 -7.02
CA PHE A 111 -10.83 -7.45 -6.36
C PHE A 111 -11.53 -6.44 -7.30
N PHE A 112 -10.78 -5.52 -7.92
CA PHE A 112 -11.38 -4.52 -8.80
C PHE A 112 -11.89 -5.09 -10.14
N ILE A 113 -11.26 -6.13 -10.68
CA ILE A 113 -11.77 -6.86 -11.85
C ILE A 113 -13.12 -7.49 -11.53
N GLU A 114 -13.22 -8.17 -10.39
CA GLU A 114 -14.45 -8.85 -9.94
C GLU A 114 -15.59 -7.86 -9.67
N GLN A 115 -15.28 -6.64 -9.19
CA GLN A 115 -16.25 -5.56 -9.03
C GLN A 115 -16.63 -4.86 -10.36
N GLY A 116 -16.03 -5.27 -11.48
CA GLY A 116 -16.33 -4.72 -12.81
C GLY A 116 -15.75 -3.33 -13.06
N HIS A 117 -14.72 -2.92 -12.31
CA HIS A 117 -14.06 -1.63 -12.53
C HIS A 117 -13.29 -1.62 -13.86
N VAL A 118 -13.30 -0.47 -14.52
CA VAL A 118 -12.46 -0.24 -15.69
C VAL A 118 -11.02 -0.06 -15.24
N ILE A 119 -10.13 -0.87 -15.80
CA ILE A 119 -8.69 -0.83 -15.51
C ILE A 119 -7.94 -0.37 -16.76
N GLN A 120 -7.04 0.60 -16.58
CA GLN A 120 -6.19 1.11 -17.63
C GLN A 120 -4.80 0.48 -17.50
N TYR A 121 -4.47 -0.42 -18.42
CA TYR A 121 -3.16 -1.10 -18.44
C TYR A 121 -2.14 -0.32 -19.25
N VAL A 122 -0.88 -0.39 -18.83
CA VAL A 122 0.24 -0.05 -19.70
C VAL A 122 0.34 -1.12 -20.79
N PRO A 123 0.46 -0.75 -22.09
CA PRO A 123 0.62 -1.75 -23.14
C PRO A 123 1.84 -2.64 -22.91
N LEU A 124 1.69 -3.95 -23.05
CA LEU A 124 2.74 -4.93 -22.71
C LEU A 124 4.08 -4.69 -23.44
N PHE A 125 4.07 -4.12 -24.64
CA PHE A 125 5.29 -3.78 -25.39
C PHE A 125 5.99 -2.51 -24.90
N ARG A 126 5.32 -1.69 -24.07
CA ARG A 126 5.88 -0.50 -23.40
C ARG A 126 6.31 -0.81 -21.96
N GLU A 127 5.97 -1.98 -21.46
CA GLU A 127 6.25 -2.37 -20.09
C GLU A 127 7.71 -2.83 -19.97
N TYR A 128 8.33 -2.54 -18.82
CA TYR A 128 9.72 -2.90 -18.54
C TYR A 128 9.77 -3.97 -17.43
N ASN A 129 10.79 -4.83 -17.46
CA ASN A 129 11.19 -5.71 -16.35
C ASN A 129 10.15 -6.75 -15.89
N ASP A 130 9.50 -7.46 -16.81
CA ASP A 130 8.60 -8.59 -16.51
C ASP A 130 7.45 -8.22 -15.56
N LYS A 131 6.88 -7.04 -15.76
CA LYS A 131 5.72 -6.56 -14.99
C LYS A 131 4.47 -6.41 -15.86
N ILE A 132 3.35 -6.21 -15.18
CA ILE A 132 2.10 -5.71 -15.74
C ILE A 132 1.67 -4.57 -14.81
N SER A 133 1.68 -3.36 -15.33
CA SER A 133 1.28 -2.16 -14.59
C SER A 133 -0.05 -1.64 -15.08
N GLY A 134 -0.83 -1.07 -14.17
CA GLY A 134 -2.06 -0.38 -14.55
C GLY A 134 -2.56 0.56 -13.46
N ASN A 135 -3.57 1.33 -13.83
CA ASN A 135 -4.25 2.26 -12.94
C ASN A 135 -5.76 2.07 -12.99
N ILE A 136 -6.38 2.16 -11.82
CA ILE A 136 -7.83 2.22 -11.67
C ILE A 136 -8.20 3.68 -11.42
N PRO A 137 -8.78 4.38 -12.42
CA PRO A 137 -9.21 5.77 -12.25
C PRO A 137 -10.43 5.86 -11.31
N MET A 138 -10.41 6.82 -10.40
CA MET A 138 -11.46 7.06 -9.40
C MET A 138 -11.81 8.56 -9.34
N LEU A 139 -12.95 8.93 -8.75
CA LEU A 139 -13.39 10.33 -8.62
C LEU A 139 -12.36 11.20 -7.90
N LYS A 140 -11.87 10.71 -6.75
CA LYS A 140 -10.85 11.36 -5.92
C LYS A 140 -9.45 10.79 -6.12
N GLY A 141 -9.13 10.28 -7.31
CA GLY A 141 -7.74 9.94 -7.63
C GLY A 141 -7.57 8.68 -8.44
N ASN A 142 -6.60 7.86 -8.07
CA ASN A 142 -6.33 6.58 -8.72
C ASN A 142 -5.65 5.60 -7.77
N ILE A 143 -5.76 4.33 -8.10
CA ILE A 143 -4.97 3.24 -7.51
C ILE A 143 -4.07 2.70 -8.61
N PHE A 144 -2.78 2.65 -8.35
CA PHE A 144 -1.77 2.06 -9.22
C PHE A 144 -1.31 0.71 -8.65
N PHE A 145 -1.17 -0.27 -9.53
CA PHE A 145 -0.64 -1.59 -9.21
C PHE A 145 0.44 -1.98 -10.22
N ARG A 146 1.36 -2.82 -9.78
CA ARG A 146 2.41 -3.42 -10.59
C ARG A 146 2.67 -4.86 -10.15
N ILE A 147 2.10 -5.80 -10.89
CA ILE A 147 2.24 -7.23 -10.63
C ILE A 147 3.32 -7.85 -11.52
N THR A 148 3.77 -9.05 -11.17
CA THR A 148 4.69 -9.84 -12.02
C THR A 148 3.96 -10.35 -13.27
N ARG A 149 4.65 -10.31 -14.42
CA ARG A 149 4.20 -10.90 -15.68
C ARG A 149 4.52 -12.40 -15.71
N SER A 150 3.80 -13.16 -14.89
CA SER A 150 3.80 -14.62 -14.97
C SER A 150 2.74 -15.10 -15.98
N GLU A 151 2.89 -16.33 -16.45
CA GLU A 151 1.90 -17.00 -17.29
C GLU A 151 0.52 -17.04 -16.62
N ASP A 152 0.47 -17.43 -15.33
CA ASP A 152 -0.78 -17.48 -14.55
C ASP A 152 -1.48 -16.12 -14.48
N ASN A 153 -0.73 -15.03 -14.31
CA ASN A 153 -1.30 -13.69 -14.25
C ASN A 153 -1.79 -13.24 -15.63
N LEU A 154 -1.07 -13.58 -16.71
CA LEU A 154 -1.50 -13.28 -18.08
C LEU A 154 -2.76 -14.08 -18.45
N GLU A 155 -2.82 -15.35 -18.11
CA GLU A 155 -3.98 -16.21 -18.34
C GLU A 155 -5.21 -15.67 -17.60
N TYR A 156 -5.09 -15.41 -16.30
CA TYR A 156 -6.16 -14.80 -15.51
C TYR A 156 -6.68 -13.50 -16.14
N LEU A 157 -5.79 -12.60 -16.59
CA LEU A 157 -6.20 -11.33 -17.19
C LEU A 157 -6.89 -11.53 -18.56
N ARG A 158 -6.48 -12.51 -19.36
CA ARG A 158 -7.15 -12.83 -20.64
C ARG A 158 -8.52 -13.44 -20.43
N GLU A 159 -8.66 -14.38 -19.51
CA GLU A 159 -9.94 -15.00 -19.15
C GLU A 159 -10.97 -13.95 -18.67
N ASN A 160 -10.49 -12.95 -17.94
CA ASN A 160 -11.29 -11.82 -17.46
C ASN A 160 -11.38 -10.65 -18.45
N LYS A 161 -10.96 -10.84 -19.72
CA LYS A 161 -11.06 -9.86 -20.82
C LYS A 161 -10.40 -8.50 -20.51
N GLN A 162 -9.37 -8.51 -19.68
CA GLN A 162 -8.65 -7.30 -19.28
C GLN A 162 -7.55 -6.91 -20.27
N ILE A 163 -6.94 -7.90 -20.92
CA ILE A 163 -5.89 -7.73 -21.91
C ILE A 163 -6.15 -8.63 -23.12
N ALA A 164 -5.52 -8.29 -24.25
CA ALA A 164 -5.55 -9.09 -25.47
C ALA A 164 -4.50 -10.21 -25.46
#